data_AF-A0A7W0RHD6-F1
#
_entry.id   AF-A0A7W0RHD6-F1
#
_cell.length_a   1.000
_cell.length_b   1.000
_cell.length_c   1.000
_cell.angle_alpha   90.00
_cell.angle_beta   90.00
_cell.angle_gamma   90.00
#
_symmetry.space_group_name_H-M   'P 1'
#
loop_
_entity.id
_entity.type
_entity.pdbx_description
1 polymer ?
#
loop_
_entity_poly.entity_id
_entity_poly.type
_entity_poly.pdbx_seq_one_letter_code
_entity_poly.pdbx_strand_id
1 'polypeptide(L)'
;MTRDEAVSAAKRFAAEHADRATHRWVPRETPGGDWEVAKFRVPPGVRIDPLKTSTEAKPEPPPPDDPRTAYDRNVGGPWVG
;
A
#
# COMPACT_ATOMS: atom_id res chain seq x y z
N MET A 1 32.48 1.43 8.14
CA MET A 1 31.18 1.18 8.79
C MET A 1 30.85 -0.29 8.62
N THR A 2 30.27 -0.93 9.63
CA THR A 2 29.81 -2.33 9.55
C THR A 2 28.45 -2.42 8.86
N ARG A 3 28.05 -3.63 8.46
CA ARG A 3 26.73 -3.88 7.87
C ARG A 3 25.60 -3.42 8.79
N ASP A 4 25.66 -3.75 10.07
CA ASP A 4 24.60 -3.42 11.03
C ASP A 4 24.51 -1.92 11.32
N GLU A 5 25.65 -1.25 11.35
CA GLU A 5 25.71 0.22 11.42
C GLU A 5 25.08 0.85 10.18
N ALA A 6 25.36 0.33 8.98
CA ALA A 6 24.80 0.82 7.73
C ALA A 6 23.28 0.64 7.67
N VAL A 7 22.77 -0.52 8.13
CA VAL A 7 21.34 -0.79 8.25
C VAL A 7 20.69 0.20 9.21
N SER A 8 21.31 0.43 10.37
CA SER A 8 20.77 1.34 11.39
C SER A 8 20.78 2.79 10.90
N ALA A 9 21.85 3.23 10.24
CA ALA A 9 21.95 4.55 9.63
C ALA A 9 20.91 4.74 8.51
N ALA A 10 20.72 3.73 7.65
CA ALA A 10 19.72 3.79 6.58
C ALA A 10 18.29 3.91 7.14
N LYS A 11 17.96 3.16 8.20
CA LYS A 11 16.67 3.28 8.91
C LYS A 11 16.48 4.68 9.50
N ARG A 12 17.52 5.21 10.14
CA ARG A 12 17.49 6.57 10.71
C ARG A 12 17.24 7.62 9.63
N PHE A 13 17.96 7.57 8.51
CA PHE A 13 17.76 8.52 7.42
C PHE A 13 16.37 8.40 6.80
N ALA A 14 15.83 7.19 6.67
CA ALA A 14 14.46 6.99 6.18
C ALA A 14 13.40 7.60 7.12
N ALA A 15 13.67 7.72 8.41
CA ALA A 15 12.74 8.31 9.38
C ALA A 15 12.91 9.83 9.54
N GLU A 16 14.16 10.31 9.62
CA GLU A 16 14.48 11.66 10.11
C GLU A 16 14.88 12.65 9.00
N HIS A 17 15.36 12.18 7.84
CA HIS A 17 15.96 13.07 6.85
C HIS A 17 14.92 14.00 6.20
N ALA A 18 15.33 15.22 5.83
CA ALA A 18 14.45 16.21 5.18
C ALA A 18 13.83 15.65 3.88
N ASP A 19 14.66 15.00 3.07
CA ASP A 19 14.25 14.38 1.81
C ASP A 19 13.52 13.04 1.93
N ARG A 20 13.07 12.63 3.13
CA ARG A 20 12.48 11.30 3.34
C ARG A 20 11.24 11.01 2.49
N ALA A 21 10.56 12.07 2.04
CA ALA A 21 9.40 11.99 1.18
C ALA A 21 9.73 11.80 -0.32
N THR A 22 10.99 11.91 -0.73
CA THR A 22 11.39 11.85 -2.16
C THR A 22 12.57 10.92 -2.42
N HIS A 23 13.30 10.52 -1.38
CA HIS A 23 14.48 9.68 -1.48
C HIS A 23 14.39 8.44 -0.59
N ARG A 24 15.21 7.45 -0.92
CA ARG A 24 15.44 6.25 -0.12
C ARG A 24 16.91 6.09 0.21
N TRP A 25 17.16 5.44 1.34
CA TRP A 25 18.47 5.10 1.85
C TRP A 25 18.56 3.60 1.96
N VAL A 26 19.58 3.02 1.32
CA VAL A 26 19.81 1.57 1.34
C VAL A 26 21.25 1.32 1.76
N PRO A 27 21.49 0.43 2.74
CA PRO A 27 22.84 0.01 3.06
C PRO A 27 23.38 -0.79 1.87
N ARG A 28 24.58 -0.45 1.42
CA ARG A 28 25.25 -1.21 0.36
C ARG A 28 26.71 -1.44 0.71
N GLU A 29 27.22 -2.55 0.21
CA GLU A 29 28.64 -2.86 0.25
C GLU A 29 29.33 -2.20 -0.94
N THR A 30 30.47 -1.58 -0.67
CA THR A 30 31.34 -1.00 -1.68
C THR A 30 32.26 -2.09 -2.27
N PRO A 31 32.87 -1.87 -3.44
CA PRO A 31 33.82 -2.82 -4.00
C PRO A 31 35.03 -3.14 -3.10
N GLY A 32 35.32 -2.30 -2.10
CA GLY A 32 36.38 -2.50 -1.12
C GLY A 32 35.97 -3.31 0.12
N GLY A 33 34.73 -3.80 0.20
CA GLY A 33 34.20 -4.52 1.36
C GLY A 33 33.71 -3.63 2.51
N ASP A 34 33.85 -2.31 2.37
CA ASP A 34 33.29 -1.34 3.31
C ASP A 34 31.78 -1.17 3.07
N TRP A 35 31.02 -0.93 4.14
CA TRP A 35 29.61 -0.60 4.03
C TRP A 35 29.37 0.91 4.01
N GLU A 36 28.43 1.35 3.19
CA GLU A 36 27.96 2.73 3.08
C GLU A 36 26.42 2.80 3.00
N VAL A 37 25.84 4.00 3.17
CA VAL A 37 24.41 4.23 2.92
C VAL A 37 24.25 5.02 1.63
N ALA A 38 23.64 4.40 0.62
CA ALA A 38 23.37 5.06 -0.65
C ALA A 38 22.00 5.75 -0.62
N LYS A 39 21.97 7.02 -1.03
CA LYS A 39 20.74 7.81 -1.22
C LYS A 39 20.34 7.81 -2.69
N PHE A 40 19.10 7.46 -3.01
CA PHE A 40 18.56 7.54 -4.36
C PHE A 40 17.18 8.20 -4.40
N ARG A 41 16.91 8.92 -5.47
CA ARG A 41 15.62 9.56 -5.72
C ARG A 41 14.61 8.51 -6.19
N VAL A 42 13.42 8.57 -5.61
CA VAL A 42 12.31 7.70 -6.00
C VAL A 42 11.57 8.33 -7.18
N PRO A 43 11.25 7.56 -8.24
CA PRO A 43 10.44 8.05 -9.34
C PRO A 43 9.06 8.53 -8.89
N PRO A 44 8.49 9.56 -9.56
CA PRO A 44 7.12 9.99 -9.27
C PRO A 44 6.13 8.83 -9.47
N GLY A 45 5.12 8.74 -8.60
CA GLY A 45 4.09 7.68 -8.65
C GLY A 45 4.37 6.45 -7.78
N VAL A 46 5.60 6.28 -7.28
CA VAL A 46 5.90 5.26 -6.27
C VAL A 46 5.58 5.80 -4.88
N ARG A 47 4.67 5.14 -4.15
CA ARG A 47 4.36 5.49 -2.76
C ARG A 47 5.57 5.24 -1.87
N ILE A 48 5.93 6.25 -1.07
CA ILE A 48 7.06 6.21 -0.13
C ILE A 48 6.56 6.03 1.30
N ASP A 49 5.33 6.42 1.57
CA ASP A 49 4.71 6.22 2.88
C ASP A 49 4.50 4.72 3.16
N PRO A 50 4.66 4.28 4.41
CA PRO A 50 4.29 2.93 4.80
C PRO A 50 2.80 2.69 4.50
N LEU A 51 2.46 1.44 4.16
CA LEU A 51 1.06 1.07 4.00
C LEU A 51 0.32 1.42 5.29
N LYS A 52 -0.76 2.18 5.16
CA LYS A 52 -1.67 2.45 6.28
C LYS A 52 -2.29 1.13 6.73
N THR A 53 -2.69 1.07 7.99
CA THR A 53 -3.44 -0.05 8.56
C THR A 53 -4.62 -0.41 7.66
N SER A 54 -4.62 -1.64 7.14
CA SER A 54 -5.75 -2.20 6.41
C SER A 54 -6.93 -2.34 7.37
N THR A 55 -8.08 -1.76 7.00
CA THR A 55 -9.34 -1.99 7.73
C THR A 55 -10.04 -3.18 7.07
N GLU A 56 -10.36 -4.20 7.85
CA GLU A 56 -11.14 -5.34 7.38
C GLU A 56 -12.55 -4.86 7.01
N ALA A 57 -12.99 -5.18 5.79
CA ALA A 57 -14.33 -4.84 5.34
C ALA A 57 -15.34 -5.72 6.07
N LYS A 58 -16.32 -5.10 6.73
CA LYS A 58 -17.48 -5.82 7.27
C LYS A 58 -18.28 -6.42 6.11
N PRO A 59 -18.88 -7.63 6.24
CA PRO A 59 -19.76 -8.18 5.23
C PRO A 59 -20.91 -7.21 4.90
N GLU A 60 -21.21 -7.11 3.61
CA GLU A 60 -22.35 -6.35 3.11
C GLU A 60 -23.65 -6.94 3.68
N PRO A 61 -24.59 -6.12 4.18
CA PRO A 61 -25.87 -6.62 4.65
C PRO A 61 -26.63 -7.31 3.50
N PRO A 62 -27.49 -8.30 3.80
CA PRO A 62 -28.32 -8.89 2.77
C PRO A 62 -29.18 -7.81 2.11
N PRO A 63 -29.40 -7.90 0.78
CA PRO A 63 -30.32 -7.00 0.11
C PRO A 63 -31.73 -7.15 0.71
N PRO A 64 -32.53 -6.07 0.74
CA PRO A 64 -33.91 -6.13 1.21
C PRO A 64 -34.74 -7.09 0.35
N ASP A 65 -35.80 -7.65 0.95
CA ASP A 65 -36.75 -8.48 0.22
C ASP A 65 -37.35 -7.72 -0.96
N ASP A 66 -37.34 -8.35 -2.13
CA ASP A 66 -37.94 -7.78 -3.33
C ASP A 66 -39.47 -7.73 -3.16
N PRO A 67 -40.11 -6.55 -3.25
CA PRO A 67 -41.56 -6.43 -3.10
C PRO A 67 -42.34 -7.12 -4.24
N ARG A 68 -41.67 -7.54 -5.32
CA ARG A 68 -42.30 -8.23 -6.44
C ARG A 68 -42.68 -9.66 -6.08
N THR A 69 -43.87 -10.06 -6.51
CA THR A 69 -44.33 -11.44 -6.37
C THR A 69 -43.40 -12.39 -7.14
N ALA A 70 -43.42 -13.69 -6.80
CA ALA A 70 -42.64 -14.69 -7.54
C ALA A 70 -43.01 -14.71 -9.04
N TYR A 71 -44.26 -14.40 -9.39
CA TYR A 71 -44.70 -14.28 -10.77
C TYR A 71 -44.06 -13.06 -11.47
N ASP A 72 -44.13 -11.89 -10.84
CA ASP A 72 -43.58 -10.65 -11.41
C ASP A 72 -42.05 -10.69 -11.56
N ARG A 73 -41.36 -11.40 -10.64
CA ARG A 73 -39.91 -11.61 -10.72
C ARG A 73 -39.48 -12.50 -11.88
N ASN A 74 -40.24 -13.56 -12.15
CA ASN A 74 -39.85 -14.59 -13.11
C ASN A 74 -40.44 -14.39 -14.52
N VAL A 75 -41.60 -13.72 -14.62
CA VAL A 75 -42.39 -13.61 -15.86
C VAL A 75 -42.52 -12.16 -16.34
N GLY A 76 -42.08 -11.17 -15.54
CA GLY A 76 -42.12 -9.75 -15.90
C GLY A 76 -43.43 -9.04 -15.53
N GLY A 77 -44.40 -9.74 -14.95
CA GLY A 77 -45.70 -9.17 -14.60
C GLY A 77 -46.60 -8.93 -15.82
N PRO A 78 -47.88 -8.54 -15.61
CA PRO A 78 -48.88 -8.46 -16.67
C PRO A 78 -48.67 -7.31 -17.68
N TRP A 79 -47.63 -6.48 -17.50
CA TRP A 79 -47.37 -5.28 -18.31
C TRP A 79 -46.11 -5.35 -19.17
N VAL A 80 -45.37 -6.47 -19.15
CA VAL A 80 -44.29 -6.71 -20.11
C VAL A 80 -44.90 -7.35 -21.34
N GLY A 81 -45.38 -6.48 -22.24
CA GLY A 81 -45.73 -6.78 -23.63
C GLY A 81 -44.76 -6.07 -24.57
#